data_AF-A0A927XGC8-F1
#
_entry.id   AF-A0A927XGC8-F1
#
_cell.length_a   1.000
_cell.length_b   1.000
_cell.length_c   1.000
_cell.angle_alpha   90.00
_cell.angle_beta   90.00
_cell.angle_gamma   90.00
#
_symmetry.space_group_name_H-M   'P 1'
#
loop_
_entity.id
_entity.type
_entity.pdbx_description
1 polymer ?
#
loop_
_entity_poly.entity_id
_entity_poly.type
_entity_poly.pdbx_seq_one_letter_code
_entity_poly.pdbx_strand_id
1 'polypeptide(L)' 'ASIRNTVHVENVAKRGAHIATIPDAIFAKMTKHPLTTSGIKNFTKDWETFKNKVE' A
#
# COMPACT_ATOMS: atom_id res chain seq x y z
N ALA A 1 0.77 10.10 -19.16
CA ALA A 1 0.03 11.22 -18.53
C ALA A 1 -1.46 10.89 -18.46
N SER A 2 -2.28 11.74 -17.82
CA SER A 2 -3.75 11.54 -17.71
C SER A 2 -4.19 10.25 -16.98
N ILE A 3 -3.54 9.94 -15.85
CA ILE A 3 -3.94 8.83 -14.98
C ILE A 3 -5.22 9.21 -14.22
N ARG A 4 -6.23 8.32 -14.22
CA ARG A 4 -7.57 8.56 -13.63
C ARG A 4 -7.93 7.60 -12.51
N ASN A 5 -7.25 6.46 -12.40
CA ASN A 5 -7.45 5.46 -11.35
C ASN A 5 -6.17 4.63 -11.17
N THR A 6 -6.14 3.76 -10.15
CA THR A 6 -5.00 2.89 -9.85
C THR A 6 -4.74 1.85 -10.94
N VAL A 7 -5.79 1.38 -11.63
CA VAL A 7 -5.68 0.42 -12.75
C VAL A 7 -4.91 1.00 -13.92
N HIS A 8 -5.07 2.30 -14.21
CA HIS A 8 -4.27 2.99 -15.23
C HIS A 8 -2.79 2.94 -14.88
N VAL A 9 -2.43 3.10 -13.60
CA VAL A 9 -1.04 3.06 -13.14
C VAL A 9 -0.45 1.66 -13.32
N GLU A 10 -1.19 0.62 -12.92
CA GLU A 10 -0.77 -0.77 -13.08
C GLU A 10 -0.54 -1.12 -14.55
N ASN A 11 -1.46 -0.71 -15.43
CA ASN A 11 -1.37 -0.99 -16.86
C ASN A 11 -0.18 -0.31 -17.53
N VAL A 12 0.12 0.95 -17.20
CA VAL A 12 1.29 1.64 -17.78
C VAL A 12 2.60 1.08 -17.25
N ALA A 13 2.65 0.69 -15.97
CA ALA A 13 3.82 0.04 -15.38
C ALA A 13 4.10 -1.32 -16.06
N LYS A 14 3.07 -2.16 -16.23
CA LYS A 14 3.19 -3.46 -16.92
C LYS A 14 3.64 -3.33 -18.38
N ARG A 15 3.30 -2.22 -19.04
CA ARG A 15 3.70 -1.92 -20.43
C ARG A 15 5.10 -1.31 -20.53
N GLY A 16 5.82 -1.12 -19.42
CA GLY A 16 7.18 -0.60 -19.41
C GLY A 16 7.26 0.92 -19.60
N ALA A 17 6.22 1.67 -19.24
CA ALA A 17 6.30 3.14 -19.26
C ALA A 17 7.34 3.64 -18.25
N HIS A 18 8.34 4.39 -18.72
CA HIS A 18 9.39 4.94 -17.87
C HIS A 18 8.90 6.00 -16.89
N ILE A 19 7.92 6.83 -17.29
CA ILE A 19 7.43 7.97 -16.51
C ILE A 19 5.91 8.09 -16.64
N ALA A 20 5.22 8.35 -15.53
CA ALA A 20 3.78 8.64 -15.50
C ALA A 20 3.47 9.82 -14.55
N THR A 21 2.64 10.76 -15.00
CA THR A 21 2.11 11.86 -14.16
C THR A 21 0.86 11.38 -13.42
N ILE A 22 0.89 11.32 -12.10
CA ILE A 22 -0.18 10.76 -11.26
C ILE A 22 -0.76 11.86 -10.36
N PRO A 23 -2.09 12.06 -10.33
CA PRO A 23 -2.73 12.94 -9.33
C PRO A 23 -2.48 12.47 -7.89
N ASP A 24 -2.27 13.41 -6.97
CA ASP A 24 -1.95 13.13 -5.56
C ASP A 24 -2.93 12.16 -4.89
N ALA A 25 -4.22 12.37 -5.07
CA ALA A 25 -5.27 11.50 -4.51
C ALA A 25 -5.19 10.04 -4.99
N ILE A 26 -4.64 9.79 -6.18
CA ILE A 26 -4.43 8.41 -6.70
C ILE A 26 -3.14 7.85 -6.10
N PHE A 27 -2.09 8.65 -6.04
CA PHE A 27 -0.81 8.25 -5.45
C PHE A 27 -0.97 7.81 -3.98
N ALA A 28 -1.70 8.58 -3.18
CA ALA A 28 -2.00 8.25 -1.78
C ALA A 28 -2.85 6.98 -1.61
N LYS A 29 -3.61 6.55 -2.63
CA LYS A 29 -4.38 5.29 -2.60
C LYS A 29 -3.51 4.08 -2.91
N MET A 30 -2.47 4.23 -3.72
CA MET A 30 -1.58 3.12 -4.11
C MET A 30 -0.83 2.50 -2.94
N THR A 31 -0.59 3.27 -1.87
CA THR A 31 0.12 2.81 -0.67
C THR A 31 -0.78 2.10 0.35
N LYS A 32 -2.09 2.08 0.13
CA LYS A 32 -3.08 1.54 1.07
C LYS A 32 -3.59 0.19 0.60
N HIS A 33 -3.44 -0.84 1.44
CA HIS A 33 -4.00 -2.16 1.18
C HIS A 33 -4.63 -2.76 2.45
N PRO A 34 -5.85 -3.35 2.38
CA PRO A 34 -6.55 -3.91 3.55
C PRO A 34 -5.73 -4.97 4.29
N LEU A 35 -5.03 -5.85 3.55
CA LEU A 35 -4.20 -6.89 4.16
C LEU A 35 -2.95 -6.33 4.84
N THR A 36 -2.39 -5.22 4.36
CA THR A 36 -1.26 -4.56 5.01
C THR A 36 -1.70 -3.97 6.35
N THR A 37 -2.82 -3.26 6.36
CA THR A 37 -3.39 -2.72 7.61
C THR A 37 -3.76 -3.82 8.60
N SER A 38 -4.35 -4.92 8.12
CA SER A 38 -4.68 -6.09 8.95
C SER A 38 -3.42 -6.75 9.52
N GLY A 39 -2.40 -6.95 8.68
CA GLY A 39 -1.13 -7.53 9.07
C GLY A 39 -0.41 -6.72 10.14
N ILE A 40 -0.35 -5.39 9.99
CA ILE A 40 0.25 -4.49 11.00
C ILE A 40 -0.49 -4.62 12.34
N LYS A 41 -1.83 -4.61 12.33
CA LYS A 41 -2.63 -4.75 13.56
C LYS A 41 -2.36 -6.08 14.28
N ASN A 42 -2.35 -7.18 13.53
CA ASN A 42 -2.07 -8.49 14.10
C ASN A 42 -0.65 -8.58 14.65
N PHE A 43 0.33 -8.08 13.89
CA PHE A 43 1.72 -8.06 14.32
C PHE A 43 1.90 -7.28 15.63
N THR A 44 1.31 -6.08 15.74
CA THR A 44 1.38 -5.28 16.97
C THR A 44 0.76 -6.02 18.16
N LYS A 45 -0.40 -6.67 17.95
CA LYS A 45 -1.06 -7.46 19.01
C LYS A 45 -0.21 -8.64 19.48
N ASP A 46 0.40 -9.35 18.54
CA ASP A 46 1.28 -10.48 18.85
C ASP A 46 2.54 -9.99 19.59
N TRP A 47 3.07 -8.83 19.21
CA TRP A 47 4.22 -8.21 19.86
C TRP A 47 3.93 -7.75 21.30
N GLU A 48 2.75 -7.18 21.54
CA GLU A 48 2.28 -6.85 22.89
C GLU A 48 2.12 -8.11 23.74
N THR A 49 1.55 -9.17 23.17
CA THR A 49 1.39 -10.46 23.85
C THR A 49 2.75 -11.08 24.20
N PHE A 50 3.74 -10.95 23.31
CA PHE A 50 5.10 -11.41 23.57
C PHE A 50 5.76 -10.63 24.73
N LYS A 51 5.71 -9.29 24.72
CA LYS A 51 6.29 -8.46 25.78
C LYS A 51 5.72 -8.81 27.17
N ASN A 52 4.41 -8.97 27.27
CA ASN A 52 3.74 -9.33 28.53
C ASN A 52 4.09 -10.74 29.06
N LYS A 53 4.73 -11.59 28.26
CA LYS A 53 5.19 -12.93 28.70
C LYS A 53 6.65 -12.94 29.15
N VAL A 54 7.40 -11.91 28.77
CA VAL A 54 8.85 -11.80 29.01
C VAL A 54 9.13 -10.86 30.20
N GLU A 55 8.27 -9.87 30.43
CA GLU A 55 8.17 -9.12 31.69
C GLU A 55 7.43 -9.91 32.77
#